data_AF-A0A3C2CRS7-F1
#
_entry.id   AF-A0A3C2CRS7-F1
#
_cell.length_a   1.000
_cell.length_b   1.000
_cell.length_c   1.000
_cell.angle_alpha   90.00
_cell.angle_beta   90.00
_cell.angle_gamma   90.00
#
_symmetry.space_group_name_H-M   'P 1'
#
loop_
_entity.id
_entity.type
_entity.pdbx_description
1 polymer ?
#
loop_
_entity_poly.entity_id
_entity_poly.type
_entity_poly.pdbx_seq_one_letter_code
_entity_poly.pdbx_strand_id
1 'polypeptide(L)'
;SFGIGYSQDEFGGGFHRSRTVEVPTNITMDVYRVCLELFAENYTGKTVRSISIALGNLAVDSEFQLNLFERNGWKKKELGYVMDNIRSRYGSAALLRAVSYTAAGTARHRAALVGGHKG
;
A
#
# COMPACT_ATOMS: atom_id res chain seq x y z
N SER A 1 -5.84 -2.02 9.30
CA SER A 1 -6.97 -1.16 8.95
C SER A 1 -6.71 -0.36 7.68
N PHE A 2 -7.79 -0.10 6.94
CA PHE A 2 -7.88 0.79 5.80
C PHE A 2 -8.89 1.90 6.12
N GLY A 3 -8.50 3.15 5.94
CA GLY A 3 -9.31 4.32 6.23
C GLY A 3 -9.41 5.25 5.04
N ILE A 4 -10.62 5.77 4.81
CA ILE A 4 -10.92 6.81 3.82
C ILE A 4 -11.53 8.00 4.54
N GLY A 5 -11.00 9.19 4.27
CA GLY A 5 -11.61 10.46 4.67
C GLY A 5 -12.16 11.19 3.44
N TYR A 6 -13.41 11.66 3.54
CA TYR A 6 -14.09 12.39 2.47
C TYR A 6 -13.87 13.90 2.56
N SER A 7 -14.13 14.62 1.46
CA SER A 7 -14.09 16.09 1.47
C SER A 7 -15.11 16.66 2.45
N GLN A 8 -14.78 17.79 3.09
CA GLN A 8 -15.73 18.54 3.91
C GLN A 8 -16.94 19.00 3.09
N ASP A 9 -16.73 19.27 1.80
CA ASP A 9 -17.78 19.66 0.84
C ASP A 9 -18.85 18.58 0.63
N GLU A 10 -18.58 17.34 1.06
CA GLU A 10 -19.53 16.22 1.04
C GLU A 10 -19.92 15.74 2.45
N PHE A 11 -20.07 16.72 3.35
CA PHE A 11 -20.41 16.54 4.76
C PHE A 11 -19.33 15.83 5.59
N GLY A 12 -18.11 15.73 5.04
CA GLY A 12 -16.95 15.12 5.70
C GLY A 12 -17.16 13.65 6.06
N GLY A 13 -16.55 13.27 7.18
CA GLY A 13 -16.56 11.88 7.67
C GLY A 13 -15.67 10.95 6.83
N GLY A 14 -16.05 9.68 6.80
CA GLY A 14 -15.23 8.65 6.21
C GLY A 14 -15.60 7.26 6.73
N PHE A 15 -14.78 6.27 6.40
CA PHE A 15 -14.89 4.95 7.00
C PHE A 15 -13.52 4.42 7.41
N HIS A 16 -13.55 3.51 8.39
CA HIS A 16 -12.38 2.75 8.84
C HIS A 16 -12.80 1.29 8.99
N ARG A 17 -12.08 0.41 8.31
CA ARG A 17 -12.35 -1.03 8.27
C ARG A 17 -11.07 -1.82 8.39
N SER A 18 -11.17 -3.01 8.95
CA SER A 18 -10.04 -3.93 9.09
C SER A 18 -10.48 -5.32 8.64
N ARG A 19 -9.54 -6.04 8.02
CA ARG A 19 -9.70 -7.43 7.62
C ARG A 19 -8.46 -8.19 8.07
N THR A 20 -8.67 -9.29 8.78
CA THR A 20 -7.61 -10.27 9.03
C THR A 20 -7.48 -11.14 7.78
N VAL A 21 -6.27 -11.30 7.27
CA VAL A 21 -5.97 -12.24 6.19
C VAL A 21 -5.58 -13.59 6.78
N GLU A 22 -5.96 -14.68 6.14
CA GLU A 22 -5.71 -16.04 6.65
C GLU A 22 -4.21 -16.37 6.69
N VAL A 23 -3.48 -15.96 5.65
CA VAL A 23 -2.02 -16.16 5.54
C VAL A 23 -1.31 -14.82 5.73
N PRO A 24 -0.39 -14.70 6.72
CA PRO A 24 0.44 -13.52 6.87
C PRO A 24 1.21 -13.22 5.57
N THR A 25 1.22 -11.96 5.13
CA THR A 25 1.89 -11.55 3.89
C THR A 25 2.52 -10.18 4.03
N ASN A 26 3.73 -10.03 3.48
CA ASN A 26 4.41 -8.76 3.27
C ASN A 26 4.43 -8.35 1.79
N ILE A 27 3.71 -9.08 0.92
CA ILE A 27 3.64 -8.78 -0.51
C ILE A 27 2.74 -7.55 -0.71
N THR A 28 3.30 -6.46 -1.23
CA THR A 28 2.60 -5.19 -1.42
C THR A 28 1.28 -5.33 -2.19
N MET A 29 1.24 -6.19 -3.20
CA MET A 29 0.06 -6.37 -4.05
C MET A 29 -1.09 -7.11 -3.36
N ASP A 30 -0.79 -7.96 -2.38
CA ASP A 30 -1.82 -8.66 -1.61
C ASP A 30 -2.49 -7.66 -0.65
N VAL A 31 -1.68 -6.87 0.07
CA VAL A 31 -2.18 -5.78 0.92
C VAL A 31 -2.99 -4.76 0.11
N TYR A 32 -2.51 -4.40 -1.09
CA TYR A 32 -3.23 -3.52 -2.00
C TYR A 32 -4.60 -4.07 -2.40
N ARG A 33 -4.68 -5.37 -2.72
CA ARG A 33 -5.96 -6.02 -3.09
C ARG A 33 -6.96 -5.98 -1.93
N VAL A 34 -6.52 -6.28 -0.71
CA VAL A 34 -7.37 -6.19 0.49
C VAL A 34 -7.88 -4.75 0.68
N CYS A 35 -7.03 -3.74 0.45
CA CYS A 35 -7.46 -2.35 0.52
C CYS A 35 -8.51 -2.02 -0.55
N LEU A 36 -8.37 -2.54 -1.78
CA LEU A 36 -9.36 -2.36 -2.85
C LEU A 36 -10.69 -3.03 -2.53
N GLU A 37 -10.69 -4.23 -1.95
CA GLU A 37 -11.90 -4.92 -1.52
C GLU A 37 -12.63 -4.10 -0.43
N LEU A 38 -11.90 -3.68 0.60
CA LEU A 38 -12.45 -2.83 1.66
C LEU A 38 -12.96 -1.49 1.11
N PHE A 39 -12.29 -0.94 0.11
CA PHE A 39 -12.76 0.26 -0.60
C PHE A 39 -14.07 -0.02 -1.33
N ALA A 40 -14.13 -1.04 -2.19
CA ALA A 40 -15.31 -1.37 -2.97
C ALA A 40 -16.55 -1.66 -2.10
N GLU A 41 -16.36 -2.33 -0.97
CA GLU A 41 -17.44 -2.70 -0.05
C GLU A 41 -18.04 -1.52 0.74
N ASN A 42 -17.26 -0.45 0.97
CA ASN A 42 -17.62 0.62 1.92
C ASN A 42 -17.68 2.01 1.27
N TYR A 43 -17.15 2.17 0.06
CA TYR A 43 -17.12 3.44 -0.64
C TYR A 43 -18.49 3.80 -1.19
N THR A 44 -18.91 5.05 -0.94
CA THR A 44 -20.25 5.54 -1.29
C THR A 44 -20.27 6.58 -2.40
N GLY A 45 -19.20 6.65 -3.22
CA GLY A 45 -19.13 7.56 -4.38
C GLY A 45 -18.63 8.97 -4.07
N LYS A 46 -18.30 9.27 -2.82
CA LYS A 46 -17.83 10.59 -2.35
C LYS A 46 -16.36 10.86 -2.68
N THR A 47 -16.04 12.09 -3.06
CA THR A 47 -14.68 12.64 -3.19
C THR A 47 -13.78 12.30 -2.00
N VAL A 48 -12.78 11.46 -2.27
CA VAL A 48 -11.76 11.04 -1.29
C VAL A 48 -10.70 12.12 -1.12
N ARG A 49 -10.41 12.50 0.12
CA ARG A 49 -9.37 13.50 0.47
C ARG A 49 -8.16 12.91 1.16
N SER A 50 -8.32 11.81 1.90
CA SER A 50 -7.22 11.15 2.60
C SER A 50 -7.41 9.64 2.62
N ILE A 51 -6.30 8.92 2.55
CA ILE A 51 -6.23 7.46 2.68
C ILE A 51 -5.26 7.14 3.81
N SER A 52 -5.65 6.26 4.73
CA SER A 52 -4.78 5.76 5.80
C SER A 52 -4.72 4.24 5.80
N ILE A 53 -3.52 3.69 6.00
CA ILE A 53 -3.28 2.25 6.06
C ILE A 53 -2.46 1.98 7.32
N ALA A 54 -2.91 1.04 8.13
CA ALA A 54 -2.15 0.51 9.25
C ALA A 54 -2.21 -1.02 9.23
N LEU A 55 -1.11 -1.68 9.56
CA LEU A 55 -1.03 -3.13 9.65
C LEU A 55 -0.96 -3.53 11.13
N GLY A 56 -1.59 -4.66 11.46
CA GLY A 56 -1.57 -5.27 12.79
C GLY A 56 -1.42 -6.78 12.66
N ASN A 57 -1.47 -7.52 13.77
CA ASN A 57 -1.24 -8.97 13.80
C ASN A 57 0.07 -9.36 13.09
N LEU A 58 1.14 -8.62 13.39
CA LEU A 58 2.45 -8.83 12.76
C LEU A 58 3.02 -10.18 13.19
N ALA A 59 3.60 -10.89 12.23
CA ALA A 59 4.31 -12.15 12.45
C ALA A 59 5.78 -11.98 12.05
N VAL A 60 6.65 -12.83 12.60
CA VAL A 60 8.06 -12.88 12.22
C VAL A 60 8.16 -13.37 10.78
N ASP A 61 8.94 -12.68 9.95
CA ASP A 61 9.15 -13.11 8.56
C ASP A 61 10.26 -14.16 8.44
N SER A 62 10.07 -15.33 9.05
CA SER A 62 11.02 -16.45 9.01
C SER A 62 10.60 -17.57 8.07
N GLU A 63 9.31 -17.64 7.72
CA GLU A 63 8.74 -18.77 6.99
C GLU A 63 7.98 -18.31 5.74
N PHE A 64 8.06 -19.07 4.66
CA PHE A 64 7.24 -18.86 3.47
C PHE A 64 6.28 -20.05 3.33
N GLN A 65 4.99 -19.80 3.50
CA GLN A 65 3.99 -20.84 3.34
C GLN A 65 3.84 -21.22 1.87
N LEU A 66 4.11 -22.49 1.56
CA LEU A 66 3.94 -23.02 0.21
C LEU A 66 2.46 -23.21 -0.08
N ASN A 67 2.05 -22.83 -1.29
CA ASN A 67 0.70 -23.03 -1.78
C ASN A 67 0.76 -23.87 -3.07
N LEU A 68 0.06 -25.00 -3.07
CA LEU A 68 0.01 -25.94 -4.19
C LEU A 68 -0.46 -25.28 -5.50
N PHE A 69 -1.37 -24.30 -5.38
CA PHE A 69 -1.94 -23.56 -6.51
C PHE A 69 -1.18 -22.27 -6.83
N GLU A 70 -0.16 -21.90 -6.04
CA GLU A 70 0.64 -20.70 -6.25
C GLU A 70 2.14 -21.00 -6.29
N ARG A 71 2.55 -21.73 -7.33
CA ARG A 71 3.94 -22.22 -7.51
C ARG A 71 5.02 -21.13 -7.56
N ASN A 72 4.66 -19.88 -7.82
CA ASN A 72 5.59 -18.74 -7.95
C ASN A 72 5.44 -17.70 -6.83
N GLY A 73 4.74 -18.00 -5.72
CA GLY A 73 4.55 -17.04 -4.64
C GLY A 73 5.87 -16.54 -4.03
N TRP A 74 6.89 -17.40 -3.93
CA TRP A 74 8.22 -17.03 -3.42
C TRP A 74 8.90 -15.95 -4.26
N LYS A 75 8.72 -15.98 -5.60
CA LYS A 75 9.27 -14.95 -6.51
C LYS A 75 8.65 -13.58 -6.26
N LYS A 76 7.36 -13.53 -5.89
CA LYS A 76 6.69 -12.27 -5.56
C LYS A 76 7.25 -11.66 -4.28
N LYS A 77 7.51 -12.50 -3.27
CA LYS A 77 8.16 -12.09 -2.01
C LYS A 77 9.57 -11.58 -2.27
N GLU A 78 10.37 -12.34 -3.02
CA GLU A 78 11.74 -11.94 -3.39
C GLU A 78 11.76 -10.63 -4.18
N LEU A 79 10.85 -10.44 -5.13
CA LEU A 79 10.71 -9.18 -5.86
C LEU A 79 10.46 -7.99 -4.91
N GLY A 80 9.61 -8.16 -3.89
CA GLY A 80 9.40 -7.17 -2.83
C GLY A 80 10.71 -6.74 -2.18
N TYR A 81 11.46 -7.73 -1.67
CA TYR A 81 12.76 -7.50 -1.03
C TYR A 81 13.79 -6.85 -1.94
N VAL A 82 13.87 -7.27 -3.21
CA VAL A 82 14.77 -6.67 -4.19
C VAL A 82 14.41 -5.20 -4.41
N MET A 83 13.13 -4.87 -4.56
CA MET A 83 12.71 -3.48 -4.71
C MET A 83 13.04 -2.63 -3.48
N ASP A 84 12.87 -3.19 -2.28
CA ASP A 84 13.17 -2.49 -1.02
C ASP A 84 14.67 -2.27 -0.83
N ASN A 85 15.50 -3.26 -1.16
CA ASN A 85 16.95 -3.13 -1.16
C ASN A 85 17.44 -2.03 -2.10
N ILE A 86 16.87 -1.93 -3.31
CA ILE A 86 17.19 -0.86 -4.26
C ILE A 86 16.83 0.51 -3.67
N ARG A 87 15.64 0.65 -3.07
CA ARG A 87 15.20 1.93 -2.48
C ARG A 87 15.99 2.32 -1.24
N SER A 88 16.37 1.33 -0.42
CA SER A 88 17.22 1.55 0.76
C SER A 88 18.59 2.08 0.37
N ARG A 89 19.18 1.53 -0.70
CA ARG A 89 20.53 1.90 -1.17
C ARG A 89 20.57 3.20 -1.98
N TYR A 90 19.59 3.41 -2.86
CA TYR A 90 19.62 4.48 -3.87
C TYR A 90 18.54 5.56 -3.66
N GLY A 91 17.75 5.46 -2.59
CA GLY A 91 16.69 6.40 -2.25
C GLY A 91 15.30 5.95 -2.70
N SER A 92 14.27 6.52 -2.08
CA SER A 92 12.86 6.11 -2.25
C SER A 92 12.33 6.28 -3.68
N ALA A 93 12.91 7.19 -4.47
CA ALA A 93 12.57 7.41 -5.88
C ALA A 93 13.39 6.57 -6.88
N ALA A 94 14.35 5.74 -6.43
CA ALA A 94 15.21 4.97 -7.32
C ALA A 94 14.44 3.95 -8.18
N LEU A 95 13.33 3.42 -7.65
CA LEU A 95 12.45 2.50 -8.37
C LEU A 95 11.00 2.73 -7.97
N LEU A 96 10.18 3.19 -8.92
CA LEU A 96 8.77 3.52 -8.72
C LEU A 96 7.89 2.71 -9.67
N ARG A 97 6.61 2.52 -9.30
CA ARG A 97 5.61 1.94 -10.21
C ARG A 97 5.32 2.93 -11.35
N ALA A 98 4.97 2.41 -12.53
CA ALA A 98 4.68 3.24 -13.71
C ALA A 98 3.66 4.36 -13.44
N VAL A 99 2.62 4.08 -12.64
CA VAL A 99 1.60 5.08 -12.24
C VAL A 99 2.19 6.32 -11.57
N SER A 100 3.33 6.19 -10.89
CA SER A 100 4.03 7.30 -10.22
C SER A 100 4.70 8.27 -11.20
N TYR A 101 4.85 7.90 -12.47
CA TYR A 101 5.42 8.75 -13.52
C TYR A 101 4.36 9.52 -14.32
N THR A 102 3.07 9.23 -14.10
CA THR A 102 1.97 10.00 -14.70
C THR A 102 1.92 11.42 -14.13
N ALA A 103 1.24 12.34 -14.82
CA ALA A 103 1.07 13.71 -14.36
C ALA A 103 0.34 13.81 -13.00
N ALA A 104 -0.56 12.88 -12.71
CA ALA A 104 -1.25 12.78 -11.42
C ALA A 104 -0.40 12.12 -10.31
N GLY A 105 0.73 11.49 -10.66
CA GLY A 105 1.59 10.80 -9.73
C GLY A 105 2.39 11.75 -8.84
N THR A 106 2.30 11.60 -7.52
CA THR A 106 2.96 12.50 -6.56
C THR A 106 4.29 11.98 -6.01
N ALA A 107 4.62 10.71 -6.23
CA ALA A 107 5.75 10.05 -5.57
C ALA A 107 7.11 10.72 -5.85
N ARG A 108 7.35 11.15 -7.10
CA ARG A 108 8.60 11.85 -7.47
C ARG A 108 8.75 13.19 -6.77
N HIS A 109 7.69 13.99 -6.75
CA HIS A 109 7.68 15.28 -6.05
C HIS A 109 7.88 15.07 -4.55
N ARG A 110 7.18 14.10 -3.96
CA ARG A 110 7.29 13.79 -2.52
C ARG A 110 8.68 13.31 -2.11
N ALA A 111 9.40 12.63 -2.98
CA ALA A 111 10.75 12.17 -2.70
C ALA A 111 11.78 13.31 -2.57
N ALA A 112 11.47 14.51 -3.10
CA ALA A 112 12.28 15.71 -2.92
C ALA A 112 11.95 16.49 -1.63
N LEU A 113 10.95 16.05 -0.85
CA LEU A 113 10.52 16.70 0.37
C LEU A 113 11.11 16.00 1.60
N VAL A 114 11.52 16.76 2.60
CA VAL A 114 11.90 16.27 3.93
C VAL A 114 10.74 16.52 4.89
N GLY A 115 10.14 15.45 5.42
CA GLY A 115 8.98 15.56 6.32
C GLY A 115 7.73 16.21 5.70
N GLY A 116 7.67 16.34 4.37
CA GLY A 116 6.57 17.04 3.67
C GLY A 116 6.86 18.51 3.34
N HIS A 117 8.03 19.02 3.71
CA HIS A 117 8.49 20.37 3.35
C HIS A 117 9.64 20.31 2.33
N LYS A 118 9.83 21.37 1.55
CA LYS A 118 11.04 21.49 0.73
C LYS A 118 12.22 21.61 1.69
N GLY A 119 13.18 20.68 1.57
CA GLY A 119 14.44 20.74 2.30
C GLY A 119 15.33 21.88 1.82
#